data_AF-A0A523ZEA0-F1
#
_entry.id   AF-A0A523ZEA0-F1
#
_cell.length_a   1.000
_cell.length_b   1.000
_cell.length_c   1.000
_cell.angle_alpha   90.00
_cell.angle_beta   90.00
_cell.angle_gamma   90.00
#
_symmetry.space_group_name_H-M   'P 1'
#
loop_
_entity.id
_entity.type
_entity.pdbx_description
1 polymer ?
#
loop_
_entity_poly.entity_id
_entity_poly.type
_entity_poly.pdbx_seq_one_letter_code
_entity_poly.pdbx_strand_id
1 'polypeptide(L)'
;MMDEIRGFNILRVTEEGRSEVEDVVAREFPLTIILDNQELVTLLCTPKDLKYLAIGFLSSEGLIQHKGEIRKIILDDRRGVVRVETEGDKGGATELIFKRLITSGCGSGAAFYRAADTINQAKVESQMKVSAGEVFALAKEFQQSSQIYRATHGVHSAAMCDTKDILIFAEDIGRHNAVDKIFGRCILEDVSTDDRMIISSGRISSDVVLKIARRNIPIVISKSTPTDLAVDLAARLGVTLIGFVRGKKMNVYTEGWRVIGDEQFR
;
A
#
# COMPACT_ATOMS: atom_id res chain seq x y z
N MET A 1 4.46 16.63 10.54
CA MET A 1 3.16 16.56 11.21
C MET A 1 2.27 17.76 10.92
N MET A 2 2.73 19.01 11.10
CA MET A 2 1.88 20.21 10.92
C MET A 2 1.18 20.32 9.55
N ASP A 3 1.81 19.84 8.47
CA ASP A 3 1.18 19.85 7.14
C ASP A 3 0.26 18.65 6.86
N GLU A 4 0.30 17.62 7.68
CA GLU A 4 -0.40 16.33 7.49
C GLU A 4 -1.74 16.25 8.24
N ILE A 5 -1.95 17.17 9.19
CA ILE A 5 -3.18 17.29 9.99
C ILE A 5 -3.68 18.74 9.97
N ARG A 6 -4.96 18.95 10.25
CA ARG A 6 -5.56 20.28 10.37
C ARG A 6 -6.51 20.35 11.56
N GLY A 7 -6.41 21.41 12.35
CA GLY A 7 -7.30 21.71 13.47
C GLY A 7 -8.62 22.32 12.99
N PHE A 8 -9.72 21.93 13.65
CA PHE A 8 -11.05 22.47 13.45
C PHE A 8 -11.73 22.70 14.81
N ASN A 9 -12.43 23.82 14.96
CA ASN A 9 -13.36 23.99 16.06
C ASN A 9 -14.61 23.15 15.78
N ILE A 10 -14.93 22.24 16.71
CA ILE A 10 -16.06 21.34 16.60
C ILE A 10 -17.00 21.47 17.79
N LEU A 11 -18.25 21.06 17.59
CA LEU A 11 -19.18 20.79 18.67
C LEU A 11 -19.01 19.34 19.12
N ARG A 12 -18.54 19.12 20.35
CA ARG A 12 -18.50 17.81 20.98
C ARG A 12 -19.76 17.60 21.80
N VAL A 13 -20.44 16.49 21.56
CA VAL A 13 -21.66 16.07 22.29
C VAL A 13 -21.35 14.78 23.02
N THR A 14 -21.57 14.76 24.33
CA THR A 14 -21.47 13.58 25.20
C THR A 14 -22.81 13.35 25.89
N GLU A 15 -22.94 12.27 26.66
CA GLU A 15 -24.13 12.05 27.51
C GLU A 15 -24.33 13.18 28.55
N GLU A 16 -23.26 13.87 28.93
CA GLU A 16 -23.25 14.93 29.96
C GLU A 16 -23.58 16.32 29.40
N GLY A 17 -23.51 16.52 28.08
CA GLY A 17 -23.83 17.81 27.47
C GLY A 17 -23.11 18.10 26.15
N ARG A 18 -22.97 19.39 25.84
CA ARG A 18 -22.36 19.89 24.60
C ARG A 18 -21.28 20.93 24.92
N SER A 19 -20.14 20.84 24.24
CA SER A 19 -19.02 21.78 24.40
C SER A 19 -18.33 22.06 23.06
N GLU A 20 -17.86 23.29 22.85
CA GLU A 20 -16.96 23.61 21.73
C GLU A 20 -15.52 23.25 22.10
N VAL A 21 -14.86 22.47 21.25
CA VAL A 21 -13.47 22.03 21.44
C VAL A 21 -12.72 22.06 20.12
N GLU A 22 -11.40 22.11 20.17
CA GLU A 22 -10.56 21.88 18.99
C GLU A 22 -10.35 20.38 18.78
N ASP A 23 -10.48 19.92 17.54
CA ASP A 23 -10.15 18.56 17.12
C ASP A 23 -9.25 18.58 15.89
N VAL A 24 -8.44 17.53 15.71
CA VAL A 24 -7.49 17.42 14.60
C VAL A 24 -7.90 16.32 13.64
N VAL A 25 -7.89 16.63 12.34
CA VAL A 25 -8.23 15.68 11.28
C VAL A 25 -7.07 15.50 10.32
N ALA A 26 -6.96 14.32 9.71
CA ALA A 26 -5.97 14.06 8.67
C ALA A 26 -6.26 14.96 7.45
N ARG A 27 -5.20 15.50 6.84
CA ARG A 27 -5.35 16.35 5.66
C ARG A 27 -5.41 15.51 4.40
N GLU A 28 -6.47 15.71 3.63
CA GLU A 28 -6.62 15.19 2.28
C GLU A 28 -6.04 16.16 1.25
N PHE A 29 -5.26 15.63 0.32
CA PHE A 29 -4.51 16.40 -0.66
C PHE A 29 -4.60 15.74 -2.05
N PRO A 30 -5.03 16.48 -3.09
CA PRO A 30 -5.07 15.95 -4.45
C PRO A 30 -3.66 15.94 -5.05
N LEU A 31 -3.23 14.78 -5.55
CA LEU A 31 -1.98 14.58 -6.27
C LEU A 31 -2.26 14.09 -7.69
N THR A 32 -1.99 14.95 -8.68
CA THR A 32 -2.05 14.60 -10.10
C THR A 32 -0.71 14.02 -10.57
N ILE A 33 -0.75 12.84 -11.18
CA ILE A 33 0.41 12.17 -11.76
C ILE A 33 0.37 12.32 -13.28
N ILE A 34 1.44 12.87 -13.83
CA ILE A 34 1.64 13.04 -15.27
C ILE A 34 2.83 12.18 -15.68
N LEU A 35 2.64 11.29 -16.65
CA LEU A 35 3.70 10.45 -17.23
C LEU A 35 3.88 10.83 -18.69
N ASP A 36 5.11 11.13 -19.12
CA ASP A 36 5.45 11.42 -20.52
C ASP A 36 4.48 12.45 -21.16
N ASN A 37 4.23 13.55 -20.45
CA ASN A 37 3.32 14.64 -20.80
C ASN A 37 1.82 14.30 -20.85
N GLN A 38 1.42 13.10 -20.41
CA GLN A 38 0.02 12.70 -20.31
C GLN A 38 -0.43 12.64 -18.85
N GLU A 39 -1.54 13.31 -18.53
CA GLU A 39 -2.17 13.20 -17.22
C GLU A 39 -2.84 11.82 -17.07
N LEU A 40 -2.45 11.07 -16.03
CA LEU A 40 -2.95 9.72 -15.82
C LEU A 40 -4.07 9.67 -14.80
N VAL A 41 -3.84 10.25 -13.64
CA VAL A 41 -4.74 10.15 -12.48
C VAL A 41 -4.54 11.32 -11.54
N THR A 42 -5.60 11.66 -10.81
CA THR A 42 -5.50 12.47 -9.59
C THR A 42 -5.91 11.60 -8.39
N LEU A 43 -4.99 11.38 -7.46
CA LEU A 43 -5.20 10.60 -6.24
C LEU A 43 -5.48 11.54 -5.06
N LEU A 44 -6.42 11.17 -4.19
CA LEU A 44 -6.55 11.81 -2.88
C LEU A 44 -5.62 11.09 -1.90
N CYS A 45 -4.73 11.84 -1.26
CA CYS A 45 -3.62 11.29 -0.46
C CYS A 45 -3.27 12.19 0.73
N THR A 46 -2.36 11.73 1.60
CA THR A 46 -1.73 12.63 2.57
C THR A 46 -0.64 13.46 1.88
N PRO A 47 -0.44 14.75 2.27
CA PRO A 47 0.51 15.67 1.63
C PRO A 47 1.97 15.39 2.04
N LYS A 48 2.40 14.13 1.96
CA LYS A 48 3.73 13.67 2.30
C LYS A 48 4.14 12.52 1.40
N ASP A 49 5.44 12.42 1.11
CA ASP A 49 6.02 11.34 0.31
C ASP A 49 5.41 11.25 -1.10
N LEU A 50 5.01 12.40 -1.66
CA LEU A 50 4.29 12.51 -2.93
C LEU A 50 5.05 11.91 -4.12
N LYS A 51 6.38 12.06 -4.14
CA LYS A 51 7.23 11.42 -5.17
C LYS A 51 7.18 9.91 -5.05
N TYR A 52 7.25 9.36 -3.84
CA TYR A 52 7.15 7.92 -3.62
C TYR A 52 5.76 7.40 -3.97
N LEU A 53 4.69 8.14 -3.62
CA LEU A 53 3.35 7.77 -4.05
C LEU A 53 3.23 7.71 -5.58
N ALA A 54 3.73 8.71 -6.30
CA ALA A 54 3.67 8.74 -7.76
C ALA A 54 4.41 7.56 -8.41
N ILE A 55 5.66 7.31 -8.01
CA ILE A 55 6.46 6.20 -8.56
C ILE A 55 5.88 4.85 -8.16
N GLY A 56 5.39 4.73 -6.93
CA GLY A 56 4.70 3.56 -6.43
C GLY A 56 3.46 3.22 -7.22
N PHE A 57 2.61 4.22 -7.49
CA PHE A 57 1.41 4.05 -8.31
C PHE A 57 1.77 3.59 -9.72
N LEU A 58 2.71 4.26 -10.38
CA LEU A 58 3.17 3.90 -11.72
C LEU A 58 3.71 2.47 -11.76
N SER A 59 4.47 2.06 -10.74
CA SER A 59 4.98 0.70 -10.66
C SER A 59 3.90 -0.34 -10.42
N SER A 60 2.98 -0.04 -9.50
CA SER A 60 1.82 -0.87 -9.21
C SER A 60 0.93 -1.08 -10.43
N GLU A 61 0.82 -0.10 -11.33
CA GLU A 61 0.10 -0.22 -12.61
C GLU A 61 0.95 -0.85 -13.73
N GLY A 62 2.20 -1.23 -13.47
CA GLY A 62 3.10 -1.87 -14.44
C GLY A 62 3.76 -0.90 -15.42
N LEU A 63 3.66 0.41 -15.19
CA LEU A 63 4.26 1.44 -16.04
C LEU A 63 5.74 1.67 -15.77
N ILE A 64 6.27 1.31 -14.60
CA ILE A 64 7.69 1.44 -14.26
C ILE A 64 8.09 0.24 -13.40
N GLN A 65 9.18 -0.45 -13.73
CA GLN A 65 9.65 -1.59 -12.95
C GLN A 65 10.86 -1.23 -12.10
N HIS A 66 11.77 -0.42 -12.64
CA HIS A 66 13.01 -0.03 -11.97
C HIS A 66 13.38 1.43 -12.24
N LYS A 67 14.27 1.96 -11.41
CA LYS A 67 14.69 3.37 -11.42
C LYS A 67 15.33 3.81 -12.73
N GLY A 68 16.02 2.91 -13.42
CA GLY A 68 16.68 3.18 -14.70
C GLY A 68 15.73 3.54 -15.85
N GLU A 69 14.42 3.28 -15.71
CA GLU A 69 13.42 3.71 -16.69
C GLU A 69 13.02 5.18 -16.53
N ILE A 70 13.42 5.82 -15.42
CA ILE A 70 13.02 7.18 -15.06
C ILE A 70 14.11 8.16 -15.47
N ARG A 71 13.82 8.99 -16.47
CA ARG A 71 14.69 10.09 -16.89
C ARG A 71 14.63 11.27 -15.93
N LYS A 72 13.43 11.64 -15.49
CA LYS A 72 13.22 12.85 -14.67
C LYS A 72 11.96 12.78 -13.81
N ILE A 73 12.02 13.35 -12.62
CA ILE A 73 10.87 13.56 -11.73
C ILE A 73 10.82 15.03 -11.32
N ILE A 74 9.69 15.69 -11.57
CA ILE A 74 9.42 17.07 -11.16
C ILE A 74 8.22 17.06 -10.22
N LEU A 75 8.42 17.52 -8.98
CA LEU A 75 7.36 17.69 -8.00
C LEU A 75 7.04 19.19 -7.88
N ASP A 76 5.78 19.55 -8.11
CA ASP A 76 5.18 20.81 -7.67
C ASP A 76 4.26 20.49 -6.49
N ASP A 77 4.81 20.61 -5.28
CA ASP A 77 4.14 20.30 -4.02
C ASP A 77 2.98 21.24 -3.73
N ARG A 78 3.06 22.50 -4.16
CA ARG A 78 1.99 23.50 -4.00
C ARG A 78 0.78 23.19 -4.85
N ARG A 79 0.99 22.77 -6.10
CA ARG A 79 -0.11 22.40 -7.02
C ARG A 79 -0.54 20.95 -6.89
N GLY A 80 0.22 20.12 -6.16
CA GLY A 80 -0.03 18.70 -6.06
C GLY A 80 0.16 17.99 -7.40
N VAL A 81 1.26 18.29 -8.09
CA VAL A 81 1.55 17.67 -9.39
C VAL A 81 2.91 16.99 -9.35
N VAL A 82 2.96 15.72 -9.75
CA VAL A 82 4.21 15.01 -10.04
C VAL A 82 4.26 14.66 -11.51
N ARG A 83 5.27 15.18 -12.20
CA ARG A 83 5.61 14.83 -13.58
C ARG A 83 6.75 13.83 -13.59
N VAL A 84 6.57 12.71 -14.28
CA VAL A 84 7.55 11.67 -14.49
C VAL A 84 7.82 11.55 -15.98
N GLU A 85 9.08 11.62 -16.37
CA GLU A 85 9.53 11.39 -17.75
C GLU A 85 10.34 10.09 -17.78
N THR A 86 10.07 9.24 -18.76
CA THR A 86 10.75 7.95 -18.93
C THR A 86 11.77 7.96 -20.06
N GLU A 87 12.68 6.97 -20.08
CA GLU A 87 13.69 6.79 -21.13
C GLU A 87 13.11 6.28 -22.47
N GLY A 88 11.89 5.74 -22.47
CA GLY A 88 11.19 5.28 -23.66
C GLY A 88 9.70 5.58 -23.54
N ASP A 89 9.23 6.59 -24.29
CA ASP A 89 7.86 7.12 -24.26
C ASP A 89 6.82 6.00 -24.14
N LYS A 90 6.10 5.99 -23.00
CA LYS A 90 5.10 4.97 -22.68
C LYS A 90 3.68 5.33 -23.13
N GLY A 91 3.52 6.29 -24.03
CA GLY A 91 2.23 6.88 -24.44
C GLY A 91 1.15 5.91 -24.97
N GLY A 92 1.50 4.66 -25.35
CA GLY A 92 0.50 3.62 -25.69
C GLY A 92 -0.07 2.87 -24.49
N ALA A 93 0.70 2.72 -23.41
CA ALA A 93 0.27 2.01 -22.19
C ALA A 93 -0.66 2.87 -21.32
N THR A 94 -0.50 4.19 -21.39
CA THR A 94 -1.27 5.19 -20.64
C THR A 94 -2.75 5.23 -21.04
N GLU A 95 -3.08 5.07 -22.33
CA GLU A 95 -4.46 5.06 -22.81
C GLU A 95 -5.27 3.86 -22.26
N LEU A 96 -4.63 2.69 -22.17
CA LEU A 96 -5.21 1.49 -21.56
C LEU A 96 -5.50 1.71 -20.07
N ILE A 97 -4.59 2.36 -19.36
CA ILE A 97 -4.74 2.64 -17.92
C ILE A 97 -5.81 3.68 -17.67
N PHE A 98 -5.91 4.72 -18.50
CA PHE A 98 -6.97 5.72 -18.39
C PHE A 98 -8.36 5.05 -18.50
N LYS A 99 -8.53 4.11 -19.44
CA LYS A 99 -9.76 3.30 -19.55
C LYS A 99 -10.02 2.42 -18.31
N ARG A 100 -8.96 1.87 -17.68
CA ARG A 100 -9.06 1.11 -16.41
C ARG A 100 -9.47 2.00 -15.22
N LEU A 101 -8.89 3.19 -15.10
CA LEU A 101 -9.16 4.11 -13.99
C LEU A 101 -10.60 4.64 -14.04
N ILE A 102 -11.10 5.01 -15.22
CA ILE A 102 -12.50 5.43 -15.42
C ILE A 102 -13.48 4.31 -15.00
N THR A 103 -13.16 3.05 -15.27
CA THR A 103 -14.05 1.92 -14.95
C THR A 103 -13.96 1.44 -13.50
N SER A 104 -12.98 1.91 -12.72
CA SER A 104 -12.79 1.54 -11.31
C SER A 104 -13.80 2.19 -10.35
N GLY A 105 -14.53 3.23 -10.80
CA GLY A 105 -15.59 3.89 -10.03
C GLY A 105 -16.92 3.11 -9.96
N CYS A 106 -17.19 2.22 -10.92
CA CYS A 106 -18.43 1.43 -11.02
C CYS A 106 -18.19 0.03 -11.64
N GLY A 107 -17.89 -0.96 -10.79
CA GLY A 107 -18.59 -2.26 -10.79
C GLY A 107 -18.33 -3.35 -11.86
N SER A 108 -17.70 -3.15 -13.02
CA SER A 108 -17.55 -4.28 -13.98
C SER A 108 -16.34 -4.28 -14.91
N GLY A 109 -15.84 -3.12 -15.35
CA GLY A 109 -14.73 -3.07 -16.32
C GLY A 109 -13.37 -3.46 -15.74
N ALA A 110 -13.10 -3.10 -14.48
CA ALA A 110 -11.80 -3.35 -13.83
C ALA A 110 -11.47 -4.85 -13.67
N ALA A 111 -12.47 -5.73 -13.54
CA ALA A 111 -12.26 -7.16 -13.33
C ALA A 111 -11.70 -7.87 -14.58
N PHE A 112 -12.19 -7.53 -15.78
CA PHE A 112 -11.76 -8.15 -17.04
C PHE A 112 -10.29 -7.85 -17.37
N TYR A 113 -9.87 -6.59 -17.25
CA TYR A 113 -8.48 -6.21 -17.53
C TYR A 113 -7.50 -6.75 -16.49
N ARG A 114 -7.94 -6.97 -15.25
CA ARG A 114 -7.10 -7.52 -14.17
C ARG A 114 -6.93 -9.04 -14.25
N ALA A 115 -7.87 -9.76 -14.85
CA ALA A 115 -7.69 -11.17 -15.18
C ALA A 115 -6.53 -11.36 -16.16
N ALA A 116 -6.42 -10.51 -17.18
CA ALA A 116 -5.29 -10.55 -18.13
C ALA A 116 -3.94 -10.28 -17.46
N ASP A 117 -3.89 -9.30 -16.54
CA ASP A 117 -2.68 -8.99 -15.76
C ASP A 117 -2.21 -10.14 -14.85
N THR A 118 -3.13 -11.03 -14.46
CA THR A 118 -2.82 -12.19 -13.62
C THR A 118 -2.25 -13.36 -14.44
N ILE A 119 -2.64 -13.51 -15.72
CA ILE A 119 -2.24 -14.64 -16.57
C ILE A 119 -0.72 -14.69 -16.76
N ASN A 120 -0.07 -13.53 -16.84
CA ASN A 120 1.38 -13.43 -17.07
C ASN A 120 2.21 -13.24 -15.79
N GLN A 121 1.57 -13.17 -14.62
CA GLN A 121 2.29 -12.95 -13.37
C GLN A 121 2.89 -14.26 -12.87
N ALA A 122 4.22 -14.32 -12.75
CA ALA A 122 4.92 -15.45 -12.17
C ALA A 122 4.56 -15.61 -10.68
N LYS A 123 4.58 -16.87 -10.21
CA LYS A 123 4.45 -17.18 -8.79
C LYS A 123 5.65 -16.65 -8.01
N VAL A 124 5.42 -16.28 -6.77
CA VAL A 124 6.46 -15.91 -5.81
C VAL A 124 7.06 -17.19 -5.21
N GLU A 125 8.31 -17.47 -5.55
CA GLU A 125 8.99 -18.75 -5.24
C GLU A 125 9.99 -18.68 -4.07
N SER A 126 10.11 -17.51 -3.41
CA SER A 126 10.99 -17.32 -2.24
C SER A 126 10.86 -18.49 -1.25
N GLN A 127 11.89 -18.80 -0.46
CA GLN A 127 11.81 -19.83 0.60
C GLN A 127 11.75 -19.22 2.01
N MET A 128 11.55 -17.90 2.09
CA MET A 128 11.42 -17.17 3.35
C MET A 128 10.38 -17.80 4.26
N LYS A 129 10.74 -17.94 5.53
CA LYS A 129 9.88 -18.35 6.63
C LYS A 129 9.87 -17.27 7.70
N VAL A 130 8.78 -17.21 8.45
CA VAL A 130 8.60 -16.31 9.59
C VAL A 130 7.92 -17.07 10.73
N SER A 131 8.38 -16.88 11.96
CA SER A 131 7.72 -17.43 13.13
C SER A 131 6.44 -16.66 13.47
N ALA A 132 5.49 -17.32 14.13
CA ALA A 132 4.31 -16.64 14.67
C ALA A 132 4.71 -15.52 15.66
N GLY A 133 5.74 -15.75 16.49
CA GLY A 133 6.27 -14.75 17.42
C GLY A 133 6.76 -13.47 16.71
N GLU A 134 7.52 -13.62 15.62
CA GLU A 134 7.99 -12.51 14.79
C GLU A 134 6.82 -11.72 14.16
N VAL A 135 5.80 -12.42 13.61
CA VAL A 135 4.60 -11.76 13.07
C VAL A 135 3.90 -10.92 14.14
N PHE A 136 3.75 -11.45 15.35
CA PHE A 136 3.12 -10.71 16.45
C PHE A 136 3.97 -9.53 16.93
N ALA A 137 5.28 -9.68 16.99
CA ALA A 137 6.20 -8.61 17.37
C ALA A 137 6.12 -7.44 16.38
N LEU A 138 6.25 -7.71 15.08
CA LEU A 138 6.14 -6.72 14.02
C LEU A 138 4.76 -6.04 14.00
N ALA A 139 3.67 -6.80 14.17
CA ALA A 139 2.33 -6.23 14.19
C ALA A 139 2.11 -5.29 15.40
N LYS A 140 2.74 -5.58 16.54
CA LYS A 140 2.72 -4.73 17.73
C LYS A 140 3.51 -3.44 17.50
N GLU A 141 4.72 -3.54 16.97
CA GLU A 141 5.55 -2.38 16.62
C GLU A 141 4.83 -1.48 15.62
N PHE A 142 4.31 -2.06 14.54
CA PHE A 142 3.57 -1.37 13.48
C PHE A 142 2.39 -0.54 14.02
N GLN A 143 1.67 -1.05 15.02
CA GLN A 143 0.57 -0.30 15.64
C GLN A 143 1.05 0.97 16.38
N GLN A 144 2.29 0.99 16.84
CA GLN A 144 2.88 2.10 17.59
C GLN A 144 3.63 3.09 16.69
N SER A 145 3.91 2.74 15.44
CA SER A 145 4.71 3.55 14.50
C SER A 145 3.97 4.79 14.00
N SER A 146 2.65 4.73 13.82
CA SER A 146 1.88 5.86 13.28
C SER A 146 1.69 6.99 14.29
N GLN A 147 2.08 8.21 13.93
CA GLN A 147 1.71 9.40 14.71
C GLN A 147 0.38 10.00 14.23
N ILE A 148 0.12 10.00 12.92
CA ILE A 148 -1.10 10.61 12.34
C ILE A 148 -2.33 9.80 12.71
N TYR A 149 -2.26 8.47 12.65
CA TYR A 149 -3.36 7.59 13.05
C TYR A 149 -3.69 7.77 14.53
N ARG A 150 -2.68 7.88 15.40
CA ARG A 150 -2.92 8.13 16.83
C ARG A 150 -3.60 9.48 17.09
N ALA A 151 -3.27 10.50 16.30
CA ALA A 151 -3.86 11.82 16.45
C ALA A 151 -5.28 11.90 15.86
N THR A 152 -5.53 11.26 14.71
CA THR A 152 -6.71 11.54 13.87
C THR A 152 -7.59 10.33 13.60
N HIS A 153 -7.05 9.12 13.74
CA HIS A 153 -7.64 7.86 13.24
C HIS A 153 -8.01 7.87 11.75
N GLY A 154 -7.58 8.87 10.99
CA GLY A 154 -8.05 9.17 9.62
C GLY A 154 -7.12 8.67 8.51
N VAL A 155 -6.15 7.81 8.82
CA VAL A 155 -5.19 7.28 7.83
C VAL A 155 -5.04 5.78 7.94
N HIS A 156 -4.62 5.18 6.84
CA HIS A 156 -4.06 3.86 6.77
C HIS A 156 -2.53 3.92 6.80
N SER A 157 -1.93 2.95 7.48
CA SER A 157 -0.49 2.71 7.43
C SER A 157 -0.18 1.42 6.66
N ALA A 158 1.03 1.37 6.11
CA ALA A 158 1.67 0.17 5.59
C ALA A 158 3.15 0.16 5.98
N ALA A 159 3.76 -1.01 6.05
CA ALA A 159 5.18 -1.18 6.33
C ALA A 159 5.80 -2.31 5.52
N MET A 160 7.05 -2.15 5.12
CA MET A 160 7.90 -3.24 4.65
C MET A 160 8.84 -3.65 5.77
N CYS A 161 8.91 -4.94 6.02
CA CYS A 161 9.64 -5.53 7.14
C CYS A 161 10.53 -6.65 6.63
N ASP A 162 11.63 -6.91 7.33
CA ASP A 162 12.19 -8.26 7.37
C ASP A 162 11.49 -9.06 8.50
N THR A 163 12.06 -10.18 8.96
CA THR A 163 11.45 -10.98 10.03
C THR A 163 11.48 -10.32 11.41
N LYS A 164 12.28 -9.27 11.62
CA LYS A 164 12.55 -8.68 12.93
C LYS A 164 12.13 -7.21 13.02
N ASP A 165 12.45 -6.44 11.99
CA ASP A 165 12.41 -4.98 12.02
C ASP A 165 11.54 -4.40 10.89
N ILE A 166 10.89 -3.27 11.19
CA ILE A 166 10.25 -2.43 10.18
C ILE A 166 11.33 -1.61 9.46
N LEU A 167 11.48 -1.86 8.15
CA LEU A 167 12.50 -1.20 7.32
C LEU A 167 11.97 0.08 6.68
N ILE A 168 10.72 0.07 6.23
CA ILE A 168 10.04 1.22 5.63
C ILE A 168 8.65 1.30 6.21
N PHE A 169 8.23 2.49 6.63
CA PHE A 169 6.89 2.78 7.10
C PHE A 169 6.29 3.95 6.30
N ALA A 170 5.04 3.82 5.89
CA ALA A 170 4.33 4.84 5.14
C ALA A 170 2.87 4.96 5.60
N GLU A 171 2.33 6.17 5.47
CA GLU A 171 0.95 6.48 5.85
C GLU A 171 0.25 7.25 4.75
N ASP A 172 -1.03 6.98 4.58
CA ASP A 172 -1.89 7.68 3.64
C ASP A 172 -3.37 7.52 3.99
N ILE A 173 -4.23 8.44 3.54
CA ILE A 173 -5.68 8.29 3.64
C ILE A 173 -6.14 7.04 2.85
N GLY A 174 -5.51 6.76 1.71
CA GLY A 174 -5.74 5.57 0.91
C GLY A 174 -4.87 4.39 1.34
N ARG A 175 -5.48 3.24 1.68
CA ARG A 175 -4.71 2.01 1.98
C ARG A 175 -3.81 1.56 0.83
N HIS A 176 -4.24 1.77 -0.42
CA HIS A 176 -3.45 1.46 -1.61
C HIS A 176 -2.27 2.42 -1.75
N ASN A 177 -2.49 3.71 -1.52
CA ASN A 177 -1.46 4.74 -1.55
C ASN A 177 -0.36 4.48 -0.52
N ALA A 178 -0.71 4.00 0.69
CA ALA A 178 0.28 3.66 1.71
C ALA A 178 1.24 2.55 1.23
N VAL A 179 0.73 1.53 0.52
CA VAL A 179 1.56 0.49 -0.10
C VAL A 179 2.36 1.04 -1.28
N ASP A 180 1.74 1.87 -2.13
CA ASP A 180 2.43 2.49 -3.26
C ASP A 180 3.60 3.36 -2.79
N LYS A 181 3.44 4.15 -1.71
CA LYS A 181 4.56 4.92 -1.12
C LYS A 181 5.75 4.03 -0.73
N ILE A 182 5.51 2.83 -0.20
CA ILE A 182 6.59 1.89 0.07
C ILE A 182 7.29 1.50 -1.22
N PHE A 183 6.54 1.08 -2.25
CA PHE A 183 7.13 0.61 -3.50
C PHE A 183 7.86 1.71 -4.26
N GLY A 184 7.32 2.92 -4.30
CA GLY A 184 8.02 4.04 -4.91
C GLY A 184 9.29 4.39 -4.15
N ARG A 185 9.30 4.28 -2.82
CA ARG A 185 10.53 4.42 -2.04
C ARG A 185 11.53 3.32 -2.35
N CYS A 186 11.10 2.06 -2.42
CA CYS A 186 11.98 0.95 -2.80
C CYS A 186 12.62 1.15 -4.17
N ILE A 187 11.86 1.68 -5.14
CA ILE A 187 12.38 1.94 -6.48
C ILE A 187 13.36 3.11 -6.47
N LEU A 188 13.02 4.24 -5.84
CA LEU A 188 13.86 5.42 -5.88
C LEU A 188 15.13 5.30 -5.03
N GLU A 189 15.08 4.53 -3.95
CA GLU A 189 16.20 4.29 -3.03
C GLU A 189 16.91 2.94 -3.30
N ASP A 190 16.54 2.22 -4.37
CA ASP A 190 17.11 0.93 -4.75
C ASP A 190 17.08 -0.10 -3.59
N VAL A 191 16.02 -0.07 -2.78
CA VAL A 191 15.80 -1.02 -1.67
C VAL A 191 15.18 -2.31 -2.21
N SER A 192 15.87 -3.43 -2.02
CA SER A 192 15.36 -4.74 -2.42
C SER A 192 14.10 -5.11 -1.63
N THR A 193 13.15 -5.71 -2.35
CA THR A 193 11.91 -6.29 -1.82
C THR A 193 12.00 -7.81 -1.65
N ASP A 194 13.15 -8.42 -1.99
CA ASP A 194 13.36 -9.86 -1.89
C ASP A 194 13.39 -10.30 -0.43
N ASP A 195 12.71 -11.41 -0.13
CA ASP A 195 12.58 -11.93 1.23
C ASP A 195 12.18 -10.85 2.25
N ARG A 196 11.21 -10.01 1.84
CA ARG A 196 10.54 -9.03 2.70
C ARG A 196 9.08 -9.38 2.88
N MET A 197 8.47 -8.72 3.84
CA MET A 197 7.04 -8.83 4.13
C MET A 197 6.40 -7.45 4.07
N ILE A 198 5.11 -7.40 3.72
CA ILE A 198 4.31 -6.18 3.82
C ILE A 198 3.30 -6.32 4.95
N ILE A 199 3.23 -5.33 5.83
CA ILE A 199 2.18 -5.20 6.84
C ILE A 199 1.27 -4.05 6.46
N SER A 200 -0.05 -4.25 6.50
CA SER A 200 -1.05 -3.20 6.24
C SER A 200 -2.11 -3.12 7.33
N SER A 201 -2.54 -1.89 7.62
CA SER A 201 -3.69 -1.64 8.50
C SER A 201 -5.04 -1.95 7.84
N GLY A 202 -5.11 -1.89 6.50
CA GLY A 202 -6.35 -2.00 5.72
C GLY A 202 -6.72 -3.43 5.33
N ARG A 203 -7.93 -3.58 4.77
CA ARG A 203 -8.36 -4.83 4.12
C ARG A 203 -7.46 -5.16 2.93
N ILE A 204 -7.17 -6.44 2.73
CA ILE A 204 -6.38 -6.91 1.58
C ILE A 204 -7.34 -7.29 0.44
N SER A 205 -7.33 -6.51 -0.63
CA SER A 205 -8.04 -6.83 -1.88
C SER A 205 -7.09 -7.53 -2.86
N SER A 206 -7.65 -8.14 -3.90
CA SER A 206 -6.87 -8.72 -5.01
C SER A 206 -5.86 -7.71 -5.59
N ASP A 207 -6.25 -6.44 -5.73
CA ASP A 207 -5.33 -5.38 -6.19
C ASP A 207 -4.08 -5.25 -5.31
N VAL A 208 -4.22 -5.32 -3.99
CA VAL A 208 -3.07 -5.23 -3.07
C VAL A 208 -2.18 -6.46 -3.22
N VAL A 209 -2.77 -7.66 -3.33
CA VAL A 209 -2.03 -8.91 -3.56
C VAL A 209 -1.25 -8.84 -4.87
N LEU A 210 -1.85 -8.34 -5.95
CA LEU A 210 -1.18 -8.21 -7.25
C LEU A 210 0.02 -7.28 -7.17
N LYS A 211 -0.11 -6.12 -6.51
CA LYS A 211 1.00 -5.18 -6.34
C LYS A 211 2.16 -5.80 -5.56
N ILE A 212 1.85 -6.57 -4.51
CA ILE A 212 2.84 -7.29 -3.68
C ILE A 212 3.55 -8.38 -4.48
N ALA A 213 2.80 -9.20 -5.21
CA ALA A 213 3.35 -10.27 -6.05
C ALA A 213 4.24 -9.73 -7.18
N ARG A 214 3.87 -8.60 -7.81
CA ARG A 214 4.71 -7.89 -8.80
C ARG A 214 6.07 -7.47 -8.27
N ARG A 215 6.20 -7.29 -6.95
CA ARG A 215 7.45 -6.96 -6.27
C ARG A 215 8.16 -8.18 -5.67
N ASN A 216 7.73 -9.39 -6.02
CA ASN A 216 8.30 -10.66 -5.53
C ASN A 216 8.28 -10.78 -3.99
N ILE A 217 7.28 -10.18 -3.34
CA ILE A 217 7.17 -10.20 -1.88
C ILE A 217 6.36 -11.44 -1.44
N PRO A 218 6.95 -12.36 -0.66
CA PRO A 218 6.32 -13.65 -0.33
C PRO A 218 5.19 -13.58 0.71
N ILE A 219 5.15 -12.56 1.58
CA ILE A 219 4.23 -12.53 2.71
C ILE A 219 3.55 -11.17 2.83
N VAL A 220 2.23 -11.18 2.97
CA VAL A 220 1.42 -10.02 3.33
C VAL A 220 0.66 -10.28 4.63
N ILE A 221 0.73 -9.30 5.53
CA ILE A 221 0.17 -9.33 6.87
C ILE A 221 -0.83 -8.18 6.98
N SER A 222 -2.01 -8.45 7.53
CA SER A 222 -3.04 -7.44 7.74
C SER A 222 -3.67 -7.52 9.13
N LYS A 223 -3.93 -6.35 9.70
CA LYS A 223 -4.77 -6.19 10.92
C LYS A 223 -6.27 -6.37 10.65
N SER A 224 -6.64 -6.51 9.38
CA SER A 224 -8.01 -6.56 8.87
C SER A 224 -8.25 -7.85 8.06
N THR A 225 -9.40 -7.92 7.39
CA THR A 225 -9.82 -9.07 6.58
C THR A 225 -9.30 -8.99 5.15
N PRO A 226 -8.93 -10.12 4.52
CA PRO A 226 -8.88 -10.20 3.07
C PRO A 226 -10.29 -10.31 2.45
N THR A 227 -10.38 -10.10 1.14
CA THR A 227 -11.55 -10.49 0.32
C THR A 227 -11.35 -11.88 -0.28
N ASP A 228 -12.42 -12.52 -0.73
CA ASP A 228 -12.39 -13.81 -1.44
C ASP A 228 -11.43 -13.81 -2.64
N LEU A 229 -11.53 -12.81 -3.53
CA LEU A 229 -10.63 -12.66 -4.68
C LEU A 229 -9.17 -12.46 -4.27
N ALA A 230 -8.91 -11.90 -3.09
CA ALA A 230 -7.56 -11.74 -2.58
C ALA A 230 -6.97 -13.08 -2.12
N VAL A 231 -7.78 -13.91 -1.47
CA VAL A 231 -7.40 -15.26 -1.05
C VAL A 231 -7.10 -16.13 -2.27
N ASP A 232 -8.01 -16.15 -3.24
CA ASP A 232 -7.82 -16.93 -4.48
C ASP A 232 -6.56 -16.49 -5.24
N LEU A 233 -6.35 -15.18 -5.36
CA LEU A 233 -5.20 -14.64 -6.07
C LEU A 233 -3.89 -14.92 -5.31
N ALA A 234 -3.88 -14.79 -3.99
CA ALA A 234 -2.69 -15.05 -3.18
C ALA A 234 -2.24 -16.53 -3.30
N ALA A 235 -3.19 -17.47 -3.26
CA ALA A 235 -2.92 -18.89 -3.48
C ALA A 235 -2.37 -19.16 -4.89
N ARG A 236 -2.94 -18.53 -5.91
CA ARG A 236 -2.45 -18.67 -7.30
C ARG A 236 -1.03 -18.13 -7.46
N LEU A 237 -0.72 -17.00 -6.81
CA LEU A 237 0.56 -16.31 -6.95
C LEU A 237 1.62 -16.76 -5.94
N GLY A 238 1.35 -17.72 -5.06
CA GLY A 238 2.33 -18.20 -4.08
C GLY A 238 2.65 -17.20 -2.95
N VAL A 239 1.71 -16.29 -2.65
CA VAL A 239 1.83 -15.31 -1.57
C VAL A 239 1.14 -15.83 -0.30
N THR A 240 1.84 -15.79 0.84
CA THR A 240 1.24 -16.06 2.15
C THR A 240 0.42 -14.85 2.58
N LEU A 241 -0.90 -15.06 2.72
CA LEU A 241 -1.85 -14.05 3.15
C LEU A 241 -2.24 -14.29 4.60
N ILE A 242 -1.81 -13.39 5.48
CA ILE A 242 -2.11 -13.41 6.91
C ILE A 242 -3.06 -12.24 7.21
N GLY A 243 -4.23 -12.52 7.75
CA GLY A 243 -5.22 -11.51 8.15
C GLY A 243 -5.58 -11.59 9.62
N PHE A 244 -6.35 -10.61 10.09
CA PHE A 244 -6.81 -10.49 11.48
C PHE A 244 -5.68 -10.58 12.52
N VAL A 245 -4.48 -10.06 12.22
CA VAL A 245 -3.38 -10.06 13.18
C VAL A 245 -3.65 -9.07 14.31
N ARG A 246 -4.00 -9.60 15.50
CA ARG A 246 -4.36 -8.82 16.69
C ARG A 246 -3.98 -9.61 17.95
N GLY A 247 -3.27 -8.94 18.88
CA GLY A 247 -2.81 -9.60 20.09
C GLY A 247 -1.93 -10.81 19.76
N LYS A 248 -2.34 -12.01 20.19
CA LYS A 248 -1.65 -13.29 19.93
C LYS A 248 -2.43 -14.19 18.96
N LYS A 249 -3.24 -13.61 18.07
CA LYS A 249 -4.04 -14.33 17.08
C LYS A 249 -3.83 -13.77 15.69
N MET A 250 -3.81 -14.66 14.70
CA MET A 250 -3.84 -14.37 13.28
C MET A 250 -4.57 -15.49 12.55
N ASN A 251 -5.02 -15.21 11.33
CA ASN A 251 -5.56 -16.22 10.41
C ASN A 251 -4.63 -16.28 9.19
N VAL A 252 -4.10 -17.46 8.89
CA VAL A 252 -3.30 -17.70 7.68
C VAL A 252 -4.22 -18.31 6.62
N TYR A 253 -4.41 -17.60 5.51
CA TYR A 253 -5.37 -17.98 4.46
C TYR A 253 -4.73 -18.81 3.35
N THR A 254 -3.46 -18.55 3.03
CA THR A 254 -2.73 -19.16 1.91
C THR A 254 -1.27 -19.39 2.28
N GLU A 255 -0.62 -20.33 1.59
CA GLU A 255 0.83 -20.60 1.70
C GLU A 255 1.34 -20.68 3.15
N GLY A 256 0.59 -21.36 4.02
CA GLY A 256 0.86 -21.38 5.45
C GLY A 256 2.15 -22.07 5.86
N TRP A 257 2.80 -22.80 4.94
CA TRP A 257 4.09 -23.43 5.14
C TRP A 257 5.24 -22.42 5.42
N ARG A 258 5.06 -21.13 5.08
CA ARG A 258 6.00 -20.06 5.45
C ARG A 258 5.89 -19.64 6.91
N VAL A 259 4.77 -19.92 7.56
CA VAL A 259 4.53 -19.56 8.96
C VAL A 259 4.89 -20.74 9.84
N ILE A 260 5.97 -20.61 10.59
CA ILE A 260 6.43 -21.66 11.50
C ILE A 260 5.99 -21.37 12.93
N GLY A 261 5.63 -22.42 13.66
CA GLY A 261 5.38 -22.33 15.09
C GLY A 261 6.70 -22.20 15.84
N ASP A 262 6.71 -21.37 16.89
CA ASP A 262 7.70 -21.55 17.96
C ASP A 262 7.41 -22.89 18.67
N GLU A 263 8.39 -23.50 19.35
CA GLU A 263 8.26 -24.82 20.02
C GLU A 263 7.06 -24.98 20.98
N GLN A 264 6.33 -23.89 21.27
CA GLN A 264 5.11 -23.85 22.07
C GLN A 264 3.80 -24.10 21.30
N PHE A 265 3.81 -24.23 19.97
CA PHE A 265 2.63 -24.64 19.19
C PHE A 265 2.55 -26.17 19.14
N ARG A 266 2.02 -26.78 20.21
CA ARG A 266 1.52 -28.17 20.21
C ARG A 266 0.04 -28.20 19.87
#